data_AF-A0A2V6A7A0-F1
#
_entry.id   AF-A0A2V6A7A0-F1
#
_cell.length_a   1.000
_cell.length_b   1.000
_cell.length_c   1.000
_cell.angle_alpha   90.00
_cell.angle_beta   90.00
_cell.angle_gamma   90.00
#
_symmetry.space_group_name_H-M   'P 1'
#
loop_
_entity.id
_entity.type
_entity.pdbx_description
1 polymer ?
#
loop_
_entity_poly.entity_id
_entity_poly.type
_entity_poly.pdbx_seq_one_letter_code
_entity_poly.pdbx_strand_id
1 'polypeptide(L)'
;MTGCGGPSHDIVGKWHTPGNANAIVWEFSENGSVLIGNTRGRYSFGDNNRIKIETPFATSVYQMEFAGDRMILREVNGSKLEFTRIR
;
A
#
# COMPACT_ATOMS: atom_id res chain seq x y z
N MET A 1 8.75 3.33 -24.14
CA MET A 1 8.70 4.45 -23.19
C MET A 1 8.55 3.85 -21.80
N THR A 2 9.64 3.35 -21.22
CA THR A 2 9.67 2.74 -19.88
C THR A 2 9.94 3.86 -18.89
N GLY A 3 8.89 4.38 -18.25
CA GLY A 3 9.05 5.21 -17.06
C GLY A 3 9.66 4.34 -15.98
N CYS A 4 10.91 4.61 -15.61
CA CYS A 4 11.58 3.97 -14.48
C CYS A 4 10.99 4.51 -13.15
N GLY A 5 9.68 4.31 -12.94
CA GLY A 5 9.05 4.42 -11.64
C GLY A 5 9.01 3.02 -11.06
N GLY A 6 9.90 2.72 -10.13
CA GLY A 6 9.82 1.45 -9.40
C GLY A 6 8.53 1.40 -8.56
N PRO A 7 8.17 0.22 -8.00
CA PRO A 7 7.00 0.08 -7.13
C PRO A 7 7.00 1.05 -5.94
N SER A 8 8.20 1.52 -5.55
CA SER A 8 8.41 2.55 -4.55
C SER A 8 7.79 3.89 -4.88
N HIS A 9 7.85 4.31 -6.13
CA HIS A 9 7.30 5.58 -6.59
C HIS A 9 5.76 5.50 -6.65
N ASP A 10 5.22 4.39 -7.15
CA ASP A 10 3.78 4.28 -7.38
C ASP A 10 2.97 4.11 -6.11
N ILE A 11 3.56 3.66 -4.99
CA ILE A 11 2.84 3.49 -3.72
C ILE A 11 2.80 4.76 -2.86
N VAL A 12 3.77 5.67 -3.01
CA VAL A 12 3.90 6.83 -2.13
C VAL A 12 2.70 7.76 -2.31
N GLY A 13 2.12 8.18 -1.18
CA GLY A 13 0.92 9.00 -1.13
C GLY A 13 -0.16 8.43 -0.21
N LYS A 14 -1.34 9.03 -0.30
CA LYS A 14 -2.51 8.68 0.53
C LYS A 14 -3.48 7.84 -0.28
N TRP A 15 -4.01 6.82 0.37
CA TRP A 15 -4.89 5.82 -0.23
C TRP A 15 -6.06 5.56 0.70
N HIS A 16 -7.26 5.46 0.15
CA HIS A 16 -8.45 5.10 0.93
C HIS A 16 -9.05 3.81 0.39
N THR A 17 -9.64 3.01 1.27
CA THR A 17 -10.49 1.91 0.84
C THR A 17 -11.78 2.46 0.22
N PRO A 18 -12.29 1.89 -0.88
CA PRO A 18 -13.54 2.33 -1.49
C PRO A 18 -14.74 2.04 -0.58
N GLY A 19 -15.76 2.90 -0.61
CA GLY A 19 -17.10 2.60 -0.08
C GLY A 19 -17.56 3.30 1.20
N ASN A 20 -16.78 4.19 1.83
CA ASN A 20 -17.25 4.94 3.00
C ASN A 20 -16.58 6.32 3.17
N ALA A 21 -17.32 7.28 3.73
CA ALA A 21 -16.80 8.61 4.10
C ALA A 21 -15.82 8.55 5.29
N ASN A 22 -15.82 7.43 6.03
CA ASN A 22 -14.90 7.14 7.14
C ASN A 22 -13.85 6.08 6.74
N ALA A 23 -13.45 6.04 5.45
CA ALA A 23 -12.45 5.10 4.97
C ALA A 23 -11.15 5.24 5.75
N ILE A 24 -10.58 4.11 6.17
CA ILE A 24 -9.26 4.11 6.78
C ILE A 24 -8.27 4.56 5.69
N VAL A 25 -7.58 5.66 5.96
CA VAL A 25 -6.54 6.18 5.07
C VAL A 25 -5.22 5.50 5.41
N TRP A 26 -4.54 5.07 4.36
CA TRP A 26 -3.18 4.56 4.39
C TRP A 26 -2.27 5.59 3.72
N GLU A 27 -1.29 6.09 4.45
CA GLU A 27 -0.33 7.08 3.95
C GLU A 27 1.06 6.46 3.92
N PHE A 28 1.59 6.24 2.72
CA PHE A 28 2.93 5.71 2.50
C PHE A 28 3.90 6.85 2.20
N SER A 29 5.01 6.89 2.94
CA SER A 29 6.06 7.90 2.78
C SER A 29 7.32 7.29 2.16
N GLU A 30 8.05 8.09 1.39
CA GLU A 30 9.29 7.66 0.69
C GLU A 30 10.35 7.05 1.61
N ASN A 31 10.35 7.41 2.90
CA ASN A 31 11.27 6.87 3.91
C ASN A 31 10.92 5.45 4.42
N GLY A 32 9.95 4.77 3.78
CA GLY A 32 9.50 3.43 4.16
C GLY A 32 8.59 3.41 5.39
N SER A 33 7.98 4.53 5.77
CA SER A 33 6.95 4.57 6.82
C SER A 33 5.55 4.53 6.23
N VAL A 34 4.63 3.88 6.94
CA VAL A 34 3.20 3.86 6.61
C VAL A 34 2.38 4.26 7.82
N LEU A 35 1.37 5.10 7.62
CA LEU A 35 0.37 5.42 8.64
C LEU A 35 -0.98 4.84 8.20
N ILE A 36 -1.54 3.94 9.01
CA ILE A 36 -2.81 3.25 8.75
C ILE A 36 -3.83 3.77 9.77
N GLY A 37 -4.69 4.70 9.37
CA GLY A 37 -5.49 5.47 10.32
C GLY A 37 -4.59 6.19 11.33
N ASN A 38 -4.56 5.71 12.59
CA ASN A 38 -3.68 6.23 13.65
C ASN A 38 -2.50 5.29 13.99
N THR A 39 -2.39 4.15 13.30
CA THR A 39 -1.36 3.13 13.56
C THR A 39 -0.15 3.40 12.68
N ARG A 40 1.00 3.69 13.30
CA ARG A 40 2.27 3.82 12.59
C ARG A 40 2.88 2.45 12.30
N GLY A 41 3.44 2.29 11.12
CA GLY A 41 4.15 1.10 10.68
C GLY A 41 5.31 1.43 9.75
N ARG A 42 5.95 0.37 9.26
CA ARG A 42 7.04 0.41 8.29
C ARG A 42 6.69 -0.50 7.12
N TYR A 43 7.21 -0.18 5.95
CA TYR A 43 7.10 -1.06 4.80
C TYR A 43 8.42 -1.19 4.06
N SER A 44 8.59 -2.32 3.38
CA SER A 44 9.72 -2.60 2.52
C SER A 44 9.29 -3.39 1.29
N PHE A 45 10.01 -3.19 0.19
CA PHE A 45 9.78 -3.93 -1.04
C PHE A 45 10.55 -5.24 -1.01
N GLY A 46 9.88 -6.33 -1.37
CA GLY A 46 10.50 -7.60 -1.68
C GLY A 46 10.54 -7.83 -3.19
N ASP A 47 11.06 -8.99 -3.58
CA ASP A 47 11.08 -9.42 -4.97
C ASP A 47 9.68 -9.56 -5.56
N ASN A 48 9.59 -9.52 -6.89
CA ASN A 48 8.36 -9.78 -7.65
C ASN A 48 7.19 -8.88 -7.25
N ASN A 49 7.41 -7.58 -7.07
CA ASN A 49 6.38 -6.59 -6.77
C ASN A 49 5.61 -6.87 -5.46
N ARG A 50 6.34 -7.35 -4.44
CA ARG A 50 5.79 -7.60 -3.11
C ARG A 50 6.10 -6.45 -2.16
N ILE A 51 5.20 -6.21 -1.23
CA ILE A 51 5.40 -5.29 -0.12
C ILE A 51 5.20 -6.03 1.19
N LYS A 52 6.15 -5.88 2.10
CA LYS A 52 6.03 -6.28 3.49
C LYS A 52 5.62 -5.05 4.29
N ILE A 53 4.59 -5.18 5.11
CA ILE A 53 4.10 -4.12 6.00
C ILE A 53 4.17 -4.63 7.44
N GLU A 54 4.81 -3.84 8.29
CA GLU A 54 5.05 -4.15 9.70
C GLU A 54 4.40 -3.07 10.55
N THR A 55 3.51 -3.50 11.44
CA THR A 55 2.82 -2.65 12.40
C THR A 55 3.09 -3.19 13.82
N PRO A 56 2.77 -2.44 14.88
CA PRO A 56 2.88 -2.94 16.25
C PRO A 56 2.08 -4.21 16.54
N PHE A 57 1.08 -4.53 15.71
CA PHE A 57 0.16 -5.65 15.94
C PHE A 57 0.41 -6.84 15.01
N ALA A 58 0.95 -6.62 13.82
CA ALA A 58 1.12 -7.67 12.81
C ALA A 58 2.15 -7.29 11.73
N THR A 59 2.69 -8.34 11.12
CA THR A 59 3.51 -8.28 9.90
C THR A 59 2.80 -9.03 8.79
N SER A 60 2.62 -8.39 7.64
CA SER A 60 1.91 -8.96 6.49
C SER A 60 2.69 -8.73 5.20
N VAL A 61 2.59 -9.67 4.25
CA VAL A 61 3.24 -9.57 2.94
C VAL A 61 2.17 -9.66 1.85
N TYR A 62 2.17 -8.66 0.97
CA TYR A 62 1.21 -8.52 -0.10
C TYR A 62 1.90 -8.52 -1.46
N GLN A 63 1.25 -9.16 -2.44
CA GLN A 63 1.50 -8.89 -3.85
C GLN A 63 0.82 -7.56 -4.21
N MET A 64 1.55 -6.65 -4.84
CA MET A 64 1.03 -5.37 -5.29
C MET A 64 0.57 -5.41 -6.74
N GLU A 65 -0.51 -4.70 -7.04
CA GLU A 65 -0.99 -4.39 -8.39
C GLU A 65 -1.42 -2.92 -8.44
N PHE A 66 -0.96 -2.19 -9.45
CA PHE A 66 -1.32 -0.78 -9.68
C PHE A 66 -2.03 -0.62 -11.03
N ALA A 67 -3.07 0.21 -11.06
CA ALA A 67 -3.79 0.60 -12.27
C ALA A 67 -4.29 2.05 -12.14
N GLY A 68 -3.46 3.01 -12.57
CA GLY A 68 -3.75 4.43 -12.41
C GLY A 68 -3.89 4.82 -10.94
N ASP A 69 -5.05 5.38 -10.56
CA ASP A 69 -5.37 5.76 -9.18
C ASP A 69 -5.81 4.57 -8.31
N ARG A 70 -5.73 3.32 -8.80
CA ARG A 70 -6.12 2.11 -8.04
C ARG A 70 -4.90 1.30 -7.65
N MET A 71 -4.89 0.85 -6.40
CA MET A 71 -3.93 -0.11 -5.86
C MET A 71 -4.66 -1.31 -5.28
N ILE A 72 -4.15 -2.51 -5.52
CA ILE A 72 -4.62 -3.75 -4.89
C ILE A 72 -3.44 -4.40 -4.17
N LEU A 73 -3.63 -4.74 -2.90
CA LEU A 73 -2.71 -5.54 -2.09
C LEU A 73 -3.36 -6.91 -1.87
N ARG A 74 -2.75 -7.99 -2.37
CA ARG A 74 -3.26 -9.37 -2.23
C ARG A 74 -2.36 -10.19 -1.31
N GLU A 75 -2.94 -10.79 -0.28
CA GLU A 75 -2.21 -11.79 0.51
C GLU A 75 -2.07 -13.09 -0.27
N VAL A 76 -0.99 -13.83 -0.02
CA VAL A 76 -0.70 -15.09 -0.71
C VAL A 76 -1.81 -16.14 -0.53
N ASN A 77 -2.52 -16.11 0.61
CA ASN A 77 -3.49 -17.13 1.00
C ASN A 77 -4.91 -16.62 1.25
N GLY A 78 -5.28 -15.41 0.83
CA GLY A 78 -6.58 -14.90 1.24
C GLY A 78 -6.98 -13.54 0.70
N SER A 79 -7.23 -12.63 1.62
CA SER A 79 -7.95 -11.38 1.38
C SER A 79 -7.18 -10.43 0.47
N LYS A 80 -7.93 -9.63 -0.29
CA LYS A 80 -7.41 -8.47 -1.01
C LYS A 80 -7.86 -7.19 -0.34
N LEU A 81 -6.96 -6.22 -0.30
CA LEU A 81 -7.27 -4.84 0.05
C LEU A 81 -7.24 -4.02 -1.24
N GLU A 82 -8.31 -3.28 -1.48
CA GLU A 82 -8.44 -2.42 -2.64
C GLU A 82 -8.44 -0.97 -2.18
N PHE A 83 -7.69 -0.15 -2.90
CA PHE A 83 -7.49 1.24 -2.57
C PHE A 83 -7.67 2.13 -3.78
N THR A 84 -8.11 3.36 -3.52
CA THR A 84 -8.09 4.47 -4.47
C THR A 84 -7.19 5.58 -3.92
N ARG A 85 -6.37 6.17 -4.79
CA ARG A 85 -5.45 7.25 -4.45
C ARG A 85 -6.24 8.52 -4.12
N ILE A 86 -5.89 9.16 -3.01
CA ILE A 86 -6.37 10.50 -2.66
C ILE A 86 -5.48 11.50 -3.38
N ARG A 87 -6.09 12.42 -4.12
CA ARG A 87 -5.40 13.51 -4.81
C ARG A 87 -5.16 14.70 -3.89
#